data_AF-A0A089M917-F1
#
_entry.id   AF-A0A089M917-F1
#
_cell.length_a   1.000
_cell.length_b   1.000
_cell.length_c   1.000
_cell.angle_alpha   90.00
_cell.angle_beta   90.00
_cell.angle_gamma   90.00
#
_symmetry.space_group_name_H-M   'P 1'
#
loop_
_entity.id
_entity.type
_entity.pdbx_description
1 polymer ?
#
loop_
_entity_poly.entity_id
_entity_poly.type
_entity_poly.pdbx_seq_one_letter_code
_entity_poly.pdbx_strand_id
1 'polypeptide(L)'
;MKYKTLIKQMTLEEKALLMSGKDFWTTQNLDRLGIRSLYLADRPHGVKRLAAANHHGLNPSIQATCFPTAATVCSQQLECRRDCLILRRL
;
A
#
# COMPACT_ATOMS: atom_id res chain seq x y z
N MET A 1 10.64 -17.30 -12.09
CA MET A 1 9.68 -16.24 -11.68
C MET A 1 8.28 -16.63 -12.10
N LYS A 2 7.36 -16.83 -11.15
CA LYS A 2 6.01 -17.37 -11.39
C LYS A 2 5.08 -16.47 -12.24
N TYR A 3 5.40 -15.19 -12.42
CA TYR A 3 4.54 -14.21 -13.09
C TYR A 3 4.68 -14.15 -14.64
N LYS A 4 5.70 -14.78 -15.23
CA LYS A 4 5.95 -14.69 -16.68
C LYS A 4 4.78 -15.25 -17.51
N THR A 5 4.15 -16.32 -17.05
CA THR A 5 3.00 -16.95 -17.72
C THR A 5 1.77 -16.05 -17.70
N LEU A 6 1.49 -15.37 -16.58
CA LEU A 6 0.40 -14.40 -16.45
C LEU A 6 0.58 -13.23 -17.42
N ILE A 7 1.79 -12.66 -17.51
CA ILE A 7 2.07 -11.53 -18.42
C ILE A 7 1.91 -11.94 -19.89
N LYS A 8 2.25 -13.20 -20.25
CA LYS A 8 2.04 -13.72 -21.61
C LYS A 8 0.56 -13.87 -21.96
N GLN A 9 -0.30 -14.13 -20.97
CA GLN A 9 -1.73 -14.26 -21.16
C GLN A 9 -2.45 -12.90 -21.23
N MET A 10 -1.77 -11.80 -20.92
CA MET A 10 -2.35 -10.44 -20.96
C MET A 10 -2.37 -9.86 -22.37
N THR A 11 -3.45 -9.17 -22.70
CA THR A 11 -3.51 -8.31 -23.91
C THR A 11 -2.65 -7.06 -23.74
N LEU A 12 -2.47 -6.28 -24.81
CA LEU A 12 -1.73 -5.03 -24.73
C LEU A 12 -2.46 -4.00 -23.85
N GLU A 13 -3.78 -3.96 -23.96
CA GLU A 13 -4.67 -3.08 -23.21
C GLU A 13 -4.63 -3.42 -21.72
N GLU A 14 -4.66 -4.71 -21.35
CA GLU A 14 -4.55 -5.14 -19.96
C GLU A 14 -3.19 -4.77 -19.34
N LYS A 15 -2.11 -4.82 -20.14
CA LYS A 15 -0.77 -4.36 -19.70
C LYS A 15 -0.74 -2.85 -19.49
N ALA A 16 -1.31 -2.09 -20.42
CA ALA A 16 -1.39 -0.63 -20.32
C ALA A 16 -2.25 -0.20 -19.12
N LEU A 17 -3.36 -0.90 -18.88
CA LEU A 17 -4.26 -0.64 -17.77
C LEU A 17 -3.53 -0.74 -16.41
N LEU A 18 -2.68 -1.76 -16.23
CA LEU A 18 -1.92 -1.94 -14.98
C LEU A 18 -0.87 -0.85 -14.70
N MET A 19 -0.60 0.05 -15.65
CA MET A 19 0.32 1.18 -15.45
C MET A 19 -0.34 2.38 -14.76
N SER A 20 -1.65 2.30 -14.48
CA SER A 20 -2.37 3.31 -13.71
C SER A 20 -3.12 2.69 -12.53
N GLY A 21 -3.42 3.54 -11.53
CA GLY A 21 -4.34 3.19 -10.46
C GLY A 21 -5.78 3.17 -10.95
N LYS A 22 -6.62 2.36 -10.29
CA LYS A 22 -8.07 2.40 -10.47
C LYS A 22 -8.67 3.64 -9.82
N ASP A 23 -8.14 3.98 -8.66
CA ASP A 23 -8.40 5.23 -7.96
C ASP A 23 -7.10 5.70 -7.29
N PHE A 24 -7.20 6.65 -6.35
CA PHE A 24 -6.02 7.23 -5.72
C PHE A 24 -5.22 6.26 -4.84
N TRP A 25 -5.85 5.21 -4.32
CA TRP A 25 -5.22 4.27 -3.39
C TRP A 25 -5.23 2.83 -3.89
N THR A 26 -5.95 2.50 -4.96
CA THR A 26 -6.11 1.11 -5.40
C THR A 26 -5.54 0.85 -6.79
N THR A 27 -4.95 -0.33 -6.97
CA THR A 27 -4.51 -0.80 -8.28
C THR A 27 -5.69 -1.30 -9.12
N GLN A 28 -5.49 -1.38 -10.43
CA GLN A 28 -6.43 -2.05 -11.31
C GLN A 28 -6.53 -3.56 -10.97
N ASN A 29 -7.73 -4.12 -11.16
CA ASN A 29 -7.98 -5.56 -11.09
C ASN A 29 -8.08 -6.16 -12.50
N LEU A 30 -7.67 -7.41 -12.66
CA LEU A 30 -7.87 -8.21 -13.88
C LEU A 30 -8.52 -9.53 -13.49
N ASP A 31 -9.85 -9.52 -13.38
CA ASP A 31 -10.63 -10.65 -12.87
C ASP A 31 -10.47 -11.90 -13.74
N ARG A 32 -10.32 -11.72 -15.07
CA ARG A 32 -10.07 -12.80 -16.04
C ARG A 32 -8.82 -13.62 -15.71
N LEU A 33 -7.78 -12.98 -15.16
CA LEU A 33 -6.52 -13.62 -14.78
C LEU A 33 -6.42 -13.86 -13.28
N GLY A 34 -7.49 -13.61 -12.52
CA GLY A 34 -7.52 -13.74 -11.06
C GLY A 34 -6.64 -12.73 -10.32
N ILE A 35 -6.31 -11.60 -10.94
CA ILE A 35 -5.48 -10.55 -10.31
C ILE A 35 -6.41 -9.58 -9.57
N ARG A 36 -6.35 -9.63 -8.24
CA ARG A 36 -7.10 -8.73 -7.36
C ARG A 36 -6.51 -7.31 -7.35
N SER A 37 -7.37 -6.33 -7.10
CA SER A 37 -6.95 -4.97 -6.76
C SER A 37 -6.24 -4.97 -5.40
N LEU A 38 -5.19 -4.15 -5.27
CA LEU A 38 -4.45 -3.93 -4.03
C LEU A 38 -4.70 -2.51 -3.55
N TYR A 39 -4.93 -2.36 -2.24
CA TYR A 39 -4.97 -1.05 -1.59
C TYR A 39 -3.58 -0.66 -1.11
N LEU A 40 -3.12 0.51 -1.52
CA LEU A 40 -1.87 1.14 -1.13
C LEU A 40 -2.17 2.22 -0.10
N ALA A 41 -1.35 2.27 0.95
CA ALA A 41 -1.46 3.25 2.01
C ALA A 41 -0.08 3.82 2.31
N ASP A 42 -0.01 5.13 2.50
CA ASP A 42 1.14 5.82 3.12
C ASP A 42 1.09 5.55 4.65
N ARG A 43 2.01 5.85 5.57
CA ARG A 43 3.22 6.69 5.62
C ARG A 43 4.39 5.93 6.25
N PRO A 44 5.63 6.43 6.12
CA PRO A 44 6.79 5.83 6.78
C PRO A 44 6.72 5.79 8.33
N HIS A 45 5.79 6.51 8.95
CA HIS A 45 5.65 6.62 10.42
C HIS A 45 4.29 6.12 10.93
N GLY A 46 3.70 5.17 10.22
CA GLY A 46 2.39 4.62 10.54
C GLY A 46 1.49 4.63 9.32
N VAL A 47 0.61 3.63 9.26
CA VAL A 47 -0.34 3.48 8.15
C VAL A 47 -1.40 4.57 8.25
N LYS A 48 -1.60 5.33 7.19
CA LYS A 48 -2.68 6.29 7.01
C LYS A 48 -3.64 5.73 5.96
N ARG A 49 -4.86 5.42 6.39
CA ARG A 49 -5.94 4.99 5.51
C ARG A 49 -7.16 5.87 5.71
N LEU A 50 -7.70 6.39 4.62
CA LEU A 50 -8.94 7.16 4.64
C LEU A 50 -10.15 6.23 4.60
N ALA A 51 -11.25 6.64 5.23
CA ALA A 51 -12.50 5.88 5.19
C ALA A 51 -13.07 5.76 3.77
N ALA A 52 -12.79 6.73 2.90
CA ALA A 52 -13.15 6.69 1.49
C ALA A 52 -11.99 7.19 0.61
N ALA A 53 -11.87 6.60 -0.58
CA ALA A 53 -10.77 6.80 -1.52
C ALA A 53 -10.86 8.11 -2.33
N ASN A 54 -11.42 9.18 -1.76
CA ASN A 54 -11.57 10.46 -2.43
C ASN A 54 -10.38 11.38 -2.14
N HIS A 55 -9.98 12.11 -3.16
CA HIS A 55 -8.83 12.99 -3.15
C HIS A 55 -8.98 14.26 -2.31
N HIS A 56 -10.21 14.64 -1.95
CA HIS A 56 -10.52 15.95 -1.38
C HIS A 56 -10.05 16.15 0.07
N GLY A 57 -9.44 15.15 0.71
CA GLY A 57 -8.93 15.27 2.08
C GLY A 57 -10.00 15.44 3.17
N LEU A 58 -11.28 15.44 2.79
CA LEU A 58 -12.43 15.62 3.69
C LEU A 58 -12.82 14.34 4.45
N ASN A 59 -12.28 13.19 4.04
CA ASN A 59 -12.62 11.92 4.66
C ASN A 59 -11.82 11.70 5.95
N PRO A 60 -12.46 11.22 7.03
CA PRO A 60 -11.75 10.88 8.25
C PRO A 60 -10.75 9.75 8.01
N SER A 61 -9.62 9.81 8.72
CA SER A 61 -8.67 8.71 8.79
C SER A 61 -9.21 7.61 9.68
N ILE A 62 -9.02 6.36 9.26
CA ILE A 62 -9.21 5.20 10.12
C ILE A 62 -8.12 5.23 11.20
N GLN A 63 -8.46 4.80 12.42
CA GLN A 63 -7.52 4.72 13.53
C GLN A 63 -6.34 3.80 13.19
N ALA A 64 -5.13 4.32 13.42
CA ALA A 64 -3.88 3.61 13.21
C ALA A 64 -2.83 4.08 14.22
N THR A 65 -1.81 3.25 14.45
CA THR A 65 -0.70 3.60 15.32
C THR A 65 0.21 4.61 14.64
N CYS A 66 0.44 5.75 15.30
CA CYS A 66 1.40 6.76 14.88
C CYS A 66 2.75 6.50 15.56
N PHE A 67 3.77 6.18 14.78
CA PHE A 67 5.14 6.05 15.25
C PHE A 67 5.85 7.41 15.23
N PRO A 68 6.91 7.59 16.04
CA PRO A 68 7.76 8.77 15.93
C PRO A 68 8.34 8.92 14.51
N THR A 69 8.65 10.15 14.10
CA THR A 69 9.21 10.43 12.77
C THR A 69 10.60 9.83 12.59
N ALA A 70 11.06 9.63 11.35
CA ALA A 70 12.35 8.99 11.07
C ALA A 70 13.49 9.70 11.79
N ALA A 71 13.44 11.04 11.82
CA ALA A 71 14.44 11.86 12.50
C ALA A 71 14.55 11.53 14.00
N THR A 72 13.45 11.16 14.67
CA THR A 72 13.45 10.80 16.09
C THR A 72 13.60 9.31 16.35
N VAL A 73 13.22 8.44 15.40
CA VAL A 73 13.46 6.98 15.49
C VAL A 73 14.94 6.65 15.35
N CYS A 74 15.72 7.44 14.62
CA CYS A 74 17.15 7.16 14.37
C CYS A 74 18.11 7.59 15.49
N SER A 75 17.64 8.37 16.47
CA SER A 75 18.47 8.70 17.65
C SER A 75 18.61 7.51 18.60
N GLN A 76 17.77 6.48 18.42
CA GLN A 76 17.76 5.24 19.17
C GLN A 76 18.25 4.14 18.21
N GLN A 77 19.30 3.39 18.57
CA GLN A 77 20.05 2.39 17.78
C GLN A 77 19.27 1.60 16.68
N LEU A 78 20.00 1.12 15.66
CA LEU A 78 19.53 0.28 14.53
C LEU A 78 18.58 -0.88 14.92
N GLU A 79 18.70 -1.44 16.12
CA GLU A 79 17.78 -2.44 16.71
C GLU A 79 16.33 -1.93 16.77
N CYS A 80 16.12 -0.68 17.20
CA CYS A 80 14.82 -0.09 17.49
C CYS A 80 13.94 0.05 16.23
N ARG A 81 14.56 0.13 15.04
CA ARG A 81 13.85 0.15 13.75
C ARG A 81 13.15 -1.17 13.43
N ARG A 82 13.69 -2.32 13.88
CA ARG A 82 13.08 -3.64 13.64
C ARG A 82 11.89 -3.87 14.58
N ASP A 83 11.96 -3.39 15.81
CA ASP A 83 10.93 -3.62 16.82
C ASP A 83 9.67 -2.78 16.63
N CYS A 84 9.78 -1.58 16.03
CA CYS A 84 8.60 -0.80 15.62
C CYS A 84 7.69 -1.54 14.63
N LEU A 85 8.22 -2.49 13.85
CA LEU A 85 7.44 -3.33 12.94
C LEU A 85 6.73 -4.51 13.63
N ILE A 86 7.11 -4.84 14.88
CA ILE A 86 6.66 -6.05 15.60
C ILE A 86 5.58 -5.75 16.65
N LEU A 87 5.29 -4.48 16.96
CA LEU A 87 4.33 -4.03 17.99
C LEU A 87 2.83 -4.26 17.64
N ARG A 88 2.50 -5.37 16.97
CA ARG A 88 1.12 -5.85 16.81
C ARG A 88 1.02 -7.36 17.06
N ARG A 89 1.55 -7.80 18.21
CA ARG A 89 1.33 -9.14 18.77
C ARG A 89 0.70 -9.12 20.16
N LEU A 90 -0.14 -8.12 20.43
CA LEU A 90 -1.11 -8.09 21.52
C LEU A 90 -2.48 -7.75 20.94
#